data_AF-A0A2V8DYK0-F1
#
_entry.id   AF-A0A2V8DYK0-F1
#
_cell.length_a   1.000
_cell.length_b   1.000
_cell.length_c   1.000
_cell.angle_alpha   90.00
_cell.angle_beta   90.00
_cell.angle_gamma   90.00
#
_symmetry.space_group_name_H-M   'P 1'
#
loop_
_entity.id
_entity.type
_entity.pdbx_description
1 polymer ?
#
loop_
_entity_poly.entity_id
_entity_poly.type
_entity_poly.pdbx_seq_one_letter_code
_entity_poly.pdbx_strand_id
1 'polypeptide(L)' 'MRAEAGDEEAAKNLRDVVRGLLALARLQAGSGPEFQGLLQSLELGGAGKTVALSFDVPAQVFDLLGAAGSTGRERH' A
#
# COMPACT_ATOMS: atom_id res chain seq x y z
N MET A 1 -6.54 -5.68 -2.19
CA MET A 1 -6.80 -6.42 -0.92
C MET A 1 -8.14 -5.96 -0.35
N ARG A 2 -8.92 -6.85 0.27
CA ARG A 2 -10.23 -6.52 0.89
C ARG A 2 -10.32 -7.15 2.29
N ALA A 3 -10.94 -6.44 3.23
CA ALA A 3 -11.21 -6.89 4.58
C ALA A 3 -12.64 -6.49 4.99
N GLU A 4 -13.25 -7.26 5.90
CA GLU A 4 -14.56 -6.98 6.48
C GLU A 4 -14.41 -6.76 7.98
N ALA A 5 -15.08 -5.74 8.51
CA ALA A 5 -15.13 -5.46 9.94
C ALA A 5 -16.42 -6.04 10.55
N GLY A 6 -16.43 -6.18 11.88
CA GLY A 6 -17.61 -6.68 12.62
C GLY A 6 -18.86 -5.81 12.38
N ASP A 7 -18.67 -4.49 12.32
CA ASP A 7 -19.73 -3.51 12.17
C ASP A 7 -19.28 -2.30 11.34
N GLU A 8 -20.24 -1.44 10.99
CA GLU A 8 -20.00 -0.26 10.15
C GLU A 8 -19.10 0.77 10.84
N GLU A 9 -19.25 0.95 12.16
CA GLU A 9 -18.39 1.82 12.95
C GLU A 9 -16.94 1.31 12.98
N ALA A 10 -16.75 0.00 13.16
CA ALA A 10 -15.44 -0.62 13.11
C ALA A 10 -14.78 -0.47 11.73
N ALA A 11 -15.53 -0.63 10.64
CA ALA A 11 -15.04 -0.38 9.29
C ALA A 11 -14.67 1.10 9.05
N LYS A 12 -15.41 2.04 9.65
CA LYS A 12 -15.08 3.47 9.61
C LYS A 12 -13.78 3.76 10.36
N ASN A 13 -13.64 3.27 11.58
CA ASN A 13 -12.44 3.45 12.41
C ASN A 13 -11.21 2.82 11.74
N LEU A 14 -11.34 1.61 11.19
CA LEU A 14 -10.25 0.96 10.45
C LEU A 14 -9.84 1.79 9.23
N ARG A 15 -10.79 2.36 8.48
CA ARG A 15 -10.47 3.24 7.34
C ARG A 15 -9.73 4.50 7.79
N ASP A 16 -10.08 5.04 8.95
CA ASP A 16 -9.42 6.22 9.51
C ASP A 16 -7.97 5.92 9.91
N VAL A 17 -7.75 4.80 10.64
CA VAL A 17 -6.41 4.34 11.02
C VAL A 17 -5.52 4.09 9.81
N VAL A 18 -6.05 3.40 8.79
CA VAL A 18 -5.31 3.14 7.55
C VAL A 18 -4.99 4.43 6.80
N ARG A 19 -5.91 5.41 6.75
CA ARG A 19 -5.64 6.74 6.19
C ARG A 19 -4.54 7.47 6.96
N GLY A 20 -4.57 7.42 8.29
CA GLY A 20 -3.53 8.01 9.13
C GLY A 20 -2.16 7.39 8.86
N LEU A 21 -2.09 6.05 8.77
CA LEU A 21 -0.86 5.34 8.44
C LEU A 21 -0.33 5.72 7.04
N LEU A 22 -1.21 5.80 6.04
CA LEU A 22 -0.88 6.24 4.68
C LEU A 22 -0.37 7.69 4.66
N ALA A 23 -0.98 8.58 5.44
CA ALA A 23 -0.54 9.97 5.56
C ALA A 23 0.87 10.07 6.18
N LEU A 24 1.15 9.29 7.22
CA LEU A 24 2.49 9.19 7.81
C LEU A 24 3.51 8.61 6.84
N ALA A 25 3.14 7.55 6.11
CA ALA A 25 3.99 6.96 5.09
C ALA A 25 4.32 7.97 3.98
N ARG A 26 3.34 8.79 3.55
CA ARG A 26 3.56 9.87 2.58
C ARG A 26 4.51 10.94 3.13
N LEU A 27 4.41 11.27 4.41
CA LEU A 27 5.32 12.22 5.06
C LEU A 27 6.77 11.68 5.06
N GLN A 28 6.97 10.40 5.36
CA GLN A 28 8.29 9.77 5.33
C GLN A 28 8.83 9.57 3.90
N ALA A 29 7.96 9.23 2.95
CA ALA A 29 8.33 9.07 1.55
C ALA A 29 8.60 10.39 0.84
N GLY A 30 8.23 11.53 1.42
CA GLY A 30 8.73 12.84 0.98
C GLY A 30 10.26 12.93 0.97
N SER A 31 10.95 12.00 1.63
CA SER A 31 12.42 11.86 1.59
C SER A 31 12.94 11.05 0.39
N GLY A 32 12.08 10.42 -0.44
CA GLY A 32 12.50 9.58 -1.57
C GLY A 32 11.44 9.53 -2.70
N PRO A 33 11.71 10.10 -3.90
CA PRO A 33 10.71 10.25 -4.97
C PRO A 33 10.17 8.93 -5.53
N GLU A 34 10.93 7.83 -5.41
CA GLU A 34 10.54 6.50 -5.89
C GLU A 34 9.36 5.91 -5.11
N PHE A 35 9.26 6.22 -3.82
CA PHE A 35 8.16 5.76 -2.96
C PHE A 35 6.90 6.64 -3.10
N GLN A 36 7.07 7.88 -3.56
CA GLN A 36 5.96 8.81 -3.70
C GLN A 36 4.92 8.31 -4.71
N GLY A 37 5.36 7.80 -5.87
CA GLY A 37 4.46 7.25 -6.90
C GLY A 37 3.69 6.01 -6.42
N LEU A 38 4.35 5.13 -5.67
CA LEU A 38 3.71 3.96 -5.05
C LEU A 38 2.64 4.36 -4.03
N LEU A 39 2.91 5.34 -3.18
CA LEU A 39 1.95 5.80 -2.17
C LEU A 39 0.79 6.62 -2.73
N GLN A 40 0.98 7.27 -3.88
CA GLN A 40 -0.09 7.92 -4.63
C GLN A 40 -1.01 6.90 -5.29
N SER A 41 -0.50 5.73 -5.65
CA SER A 41 -1.25 4.64 -6.27
C SER A 41 -2.11 3.84 -5.28
N LEU A 42 -1.86 3.99 -3.97
CA LEU A 42 -2.67 3.38 -2.90
C LEU A 42 -4.00 4.13 -2.75
N GLU A 43 -5.11 3.44 -3.03
CA GLU A 43 -6.47 3.92 -2.81
C GLU A 43 -7.18 3.08 -1.75
N LEU A 44 -7.70 3.76 -0.74
CA LEU A 44 -8.53 3.14 0.30
C LEU A 44 -10.01 3.40 0.00
N GLY A 45 -10.69 2.36 -0.44
CA GLY A 45 -12.14 2.32 -0.68
C GLY A 45 -12.88 1.45 0.33
N GLY A 46 -14.17 1.24 0.08
CA GLY A 46 -15.03 0.35 0.86
C GLY A 46 -16.28 1.04 1.40
N ALA A 47 -17.38 0.30 1.41
CA ALA A 47 -18.71 0.73 1.83
C ALA A 47 -19.29 -0.23 2.89
N GLY A 48 -20.16 0.29 3.75
CA GLY A 48 -20.70 -0.45 4.89
C GLY A 48 -19.58 -1.00 5.78
N LYS A 49 -19.66 -2.30 6.08
CA LYS A 49 -18.68 -3.07 6.86
C LYS A 49 -17.42 -3.50 6.09
N THR A 50 -17.25 -3.05 4.84
CA THR A 50 -16.11 -3.46 4.00
C THR A 50 -15.04 -2.37 3.94
N VAL A 51 -13.78 -2.79 4.00
CA VAL A 51 -12.60 -2.00 3.69
C VAL A 51 -11.85 -2.61 2.50
N ALA A 52 -11.51 -1.81 1.50
CA ALA A 52 -10.78 -2.24 0.33
C ALA A 52 -9.54 -1.36 0.14
N LEU A 53 -8.38 -1.98 0.01
CA LEU A 53 -7.14 -1.31 -0.36
C LEU A 53 -6.73 -1.76 -1.76
N SER A 54 -6.75 -0.80 -2.67
CA SER A 54 -6.28 -0.95 -4.05
C SER A 54 -4.92 -0.29 -4.17
N PHE A 55 -4.06 -0.86 -5.01
CA PHE A 55 -2.78 -0.28 -5.32
C PHE A 55 -2.43 -0.61 -6.76
N ASP A 56 -1.96 0.40 -7.49
CA ASP A 56 -1.30 0.21 -8.78
C ASP A 56 0.20 0.01 -8.54
N VAL A 57 0.78 -1.03 -9.16
CA VAL A 57 2.22 -1.29 -9.09
C VAL A 57 2.83 -0.92 -10.44
N PRO A 58 3.61 0.17 -10.52
CA PRO A 58 4.30 0.55 -11.75
C PRO A 58 5.29 -0.52 -12.18
N ALA A 59 5.43 -0.72 -13.50
CA ALA A 59 6.39 -1.66 -14.08
C ALA A 59 7.83 -1.44 -13.58
N GLN A 60 8.23 -0.19 -13.36
CA GLN A 60 9.54 0.20 -12.83
C GLN A 60 9.85 -0.41 -11.45
N VAL A 61 8.83 -0.68 -10.63
CA VAL A 61 9.03 -1.28 -9.30
C VAL A 61 9.37 -2.77 -9.41
N PHE A 62 8.87 -3.44 -10.44
CA PHE A 62 9.24 -4.83 -10.72
C PHE A 62 10.68 -4.97 -11.21
N ASP A 63 11.25 -3.95 -11.86
CA ASP A 63 12.66 -3.95 -12.27
C ASP A 63 13.60 -3.92 -11.05
N LEU A 64 13.28 -3.06 -10.07
CA LEU A 64 14.00 -2.96 -8.79
C LEU A 64 13.91 -4.26 -7.96
N LEU A 65 12.73 -4.88 -7.90
CA LEU A 65 12.53 -6.16 -7.21
C LEU A 65 13.15 -7.33 -7.98
N GLY A 66 13.14 -7.28 -9.31
CA GLY A 66 13.77 -8.25 -10.19
C GLY A 66 15.29 -8.29 -9.98
N ALA A 67 15.94 -7.13 -9.91
CA ALA A 67 17.37 -7.00 -9.62
C ALA A 67 17.75 -7.49 -8.20
N ALA A 68 16.90 -7.25 -7.21
CA ALA A 68 17.07 -7.77 -5.85
C ALA A 68 16.85 -9.29 -5.76
N GLY A 69 15.89 -9.83 -6.54
CA GLY A 69 15.58 -11.26 -6.60
C GLY A 69 16.59 -12.10 -7.39
N SER A 70 17.22 -11.53 -8.42
CA SER A 70 18.26 -12.21 -9.22
C SER A 70 19.58 -12.38 -8.47
N THR A 71 19.90 -11.47 -7.52
CA THR A 71 21.08 -11.59 -6.65
C THR A 71 21.04 -12.86 -5.77
N GLY A 72 19.87 -13.46 -5.56
CA GLY A 72 19.70 -14.72 -4.82
C GLY A 72 19.85 -16.01 -5.64
N ARG A 73 20.00 -15.95 -6.97
CA ARG A 73 19.99 -17.12 -7.87
C ARG A 73 21.35 -17.38 -8.55
N GLU A 74 22.45 -17.04 -7.88
CA GLU A 74 23.82 -17.39 -8.31
C GLU A 74 24.60 -18.17 -7.24
N ARG A 75 23.89 -18.88 -6.35
CA ARG A 75 24.48 -19.75 -5.32
C ARG A 75 23.84 -21.14 -5.28
N HIS A 76 23.83 -21.88 -6.39
CA HIS A 76 24.05 -23.33 -6.40
C HIS A 76 24.21 -23.87 -7.82
#